data_AF-I3ID62-F1
#
_entry.id   AF-I3ID62-F1
#
_cell.length_a   1.000
_cell.length_b   1.000
_cell.length_c   1.000
_cell.angle_alpha   90.00
_cell.angle_beta   90.00
_cell.angle_gamma   90.00
#
_symmetry.space_group_name_H-M   'P 1'
#
loop_
_entity.id
_entity.type
_entity.pdbx_description
1 polymer ?
#
loop_
_entity_poly.entity_id
_entity_poly.type
_entity_poly.pdbx_seq_one_letter_code
_entity_poly.pdbx_strand_id
1 'polypeptide(L)'
;MPNLAEQTVAPQPKLLPVVRRVIEQLDALYMESAGSVKAKSQLADVYSHWLAGGRTGPSGLRYYVQALGAQLGDEDSRTVFAEAAERVLIHLQSGYAN
;
A
#
# COMPACT_ATOMS: atom_id res chain seq x y z
N MET A 1 40.43 -15.97 4.99
CA MET A 1 39.46 -14.91 4.67
C MET A 1 39.38 -14.77 3.17
N PRO A 2 38.25 -15.16 2.55
CA PRO A 2 37.62 -14.20 1.64
C PRO A 2 36.10 -14.15 1.81
N ASN A 3 35.65 -12.92 2.00
CA ASN A 3 34.43 -12.26 1.56
C ASN A 3 33.37 -13.12 0.82
N LEU A 4 32.28 -13.46 1.51
CA LEU A 4 31.00 -13.87 0.91
C LEU A 4 29.92 -12.91 1.39
N ALA A 5 30.01 -11.66 0.95
CA ALA A 5 28.87 -10.76 0.91
C ALA A 5 28.00 -11.16 -0.29
N GLU A 6 27.41 -12.36 -0.26
CA GLU A 6 26.21 -12.66 -1.05
C GLU A 6 25.04 -11.96 -0.36
N GLN A 7 25.03 -10.62 -0.44
CA GLN A 7 23.81 -9.87 -0.32
C GLN A 7 23.01 -10.18 -1.58
N THR A 8 22.28 -11.29 -1.56
CA THR A 8 21.15 -11.55 -2.45
C THR A 8 20.20 -10.37 -2.30
N VAL A 9 20.38 -9.35 -3.14
CA VAL A 9 19.40 -8.30 -3.35
C VAL A 9 18.22 -9.02 -3.98
N ALA A 10 17.28 -9.45 -3.14
CA ALA A 10 16.04 -10.06 -3.60
C ALA A 10 15.47 -9.14 -4.69
N PRO A 11 15.12 -9.67 -5.87
CA PRO A 11 14.59 -8.84 -6.94
C PRO A 11 13.34 -8.17 -6.40
N GLN A 12 13.44 -6.86 -6.11
CA GLN A 12 12.27 -6.09 -5.71
C GLN A 12 11.25 -6.27 -6.84
N PRO A 13 10.03 -6.73 -6.54
CA PRO A 13 9.03 -6.91 -7.57
C PRO A 13 8.89 -5.58 -8.31
N LYS A 14 9.16 -5.57 -9.62
CA LYS A 14 8.98 -4.37 -10.45
C LYS A 14 7.47 -4.08 -10.48
N LEU A 15 7.04 -3.19 -9.58
CA LEU A 15 5.68 -2.69 -9.56
C LEU A 15 5.37 -2.00 -10.88
N LEU A 16 4.20 -2.28 -11.43
CA LEU A 16 3.70 -1.55 -12.59
C LEU A 16 3.55 -0.06 -12.23
N PRO A 17 3.82 0.88 -13.16
CA PRO A 17 3.70 2.31 -12.89
C PRO A 17 2.33 2.71 -12.33
N VAL A 18 1.27 2.05 -12.80
CA VAL A 18 -0.09 2.29 -12.34
C VAL A 18 -0.31 1.84 -10.89
N VAL A 19 0.27 0.69 -10.50
CA VAL A 19 0.20 0.18 -9.12
C VAL A 19 0.94 1.11 -8.18
N ARG A 20 2.10 1.64 -8.59
CA ARG A 20 2.83 2.66 -7.82
C ARG A 20 1.98 3.91 -7.57
N ARG A 21 1.35 4.46 -8.61
CA ARG A 21 0.48 5.64 -8.48
C ARG A 21 -0.70 5.41 -7.55
N VAL A 22 -1.27 4.21 -7.57
CA VAL A 22 -2.37 3.84 -6.67
C VAL A 22 -1.89 3.81 -5.23
N ILE A 23 -0.74 3.18 -4.96
CA ILE A 23 -0.15 3.16 -3.61
C ILE A 23 0.11 4.58 -3.13
N GLU A 24 0.72 5.44 -3.95
CA GLU A 24 0.96 6.85 -3.59
C GLU A 24 -0.34 7.59 -3.22
N GLN A 25 -1.45 7.33 -3.92
CA GLN A 25 -2.76 7.90 -3.59
C GLN A 25 -3.33 7.32 -2.29
N LEU A 26 -3.24 6.01 -2.09
CA LEU A 26 -3.70 5.35 -0.87
C LEU A 26 -2.90 5.81 0.36
N ASP A 27 -1.60 5.99 0.21
CA ASP A 27 -0.70 6.49 1.25
C ASP A 27 -1.07 7.92 1.64
N ALA A 28 -1.37 8.78 0.65
CA ALA A 28 -1.84 10.14 0.88
C ALA A 28 -3.17 10.16 1.67
N LEU A 29 -4.16 9.36 1.23
CA LEU A 29 -5.45 9.23 1.93
C LEU A 29 -5.29 8.72 3.37
N TYR A 30 -4.38 7.77 3.58
CA TYR A 30 -4.06 7.26 4.90
C TYR A 30 -3.41 8.34 5.78
N MET A 31 -2.46 9.12 5.25
CA MET A 31 -1.83 10.22 5.99
C MET A 31 -2.82 11.32 6.39
N GLU A 32 -3.79 11.63 5.53
CA GLU A 32 -4.88 12.57 5.84
C GLU A 32 -5.76 12.06 7.00
N SER A 33 -6.00 10.75 7.06
CA SER A 33 -6.86 10.12 8.07
C SER A 33 -6.12 9.85 9.40
N ALA A 34 -4.86 9.41 9.35
CA ALA A 34 -4.07 9.00 10.51
C ALA A 34 -3.30 10.14 11.19
N GLY A 35 -3.08 11.25 10.49
CA GLY A 35 -2.19 12.33 10.92
C GLY A 35 -0.70 12.02 10.71
N SER A 36 0.08 13.04 10.35
CA SER A 36 1.43 12.91 9.77
C SER A 36 2.51 12.19 10.61
N VAL A 37 2.38 12.13 11.94
CA VAL A 37 3.50 11.68 12.81
C VAL A 37 3.59 10.16 12.93
N LYS A 38 2.50 9.45 13.20
CA LYS A 38 2.49 7.98 13.27
C LYS A 38 2.41 7.32 11.89
N ALA A 39 1.76 8.01 10.94
CA ALA A 39 1.44 7.45 9.64
C ALA A 39 2.67 6.95 8.85
N LYS A 40 3.79 7.68 8.87
CA LYS A 40 4.98 7.32 8.08
C LYS A 40 5.60 5.98 8.46
N SER A 41 5.67 5.69 9.77
CA SER A 41 6.22 4.41 10.26
C SER A 41 5.31 3.24 9.87
N GLN A 42 4.01 3.39 10.09
CA GLN A 42 3.00 2.38 9.76
C GLN A 42 2.90 2.13 8.25
N LEU A 43 3.04 3.16 7.42
CA LEU A 43 3.08 3.03 5.97
C LEU A 43 4.26 2.18 5.51
N ALA A 44 5.47 2.46 6.02
CA ALA A 44 6.66 1.70 5.66
C ALA A 44 6.54 0.21 6.04
N ASP A 45 6.00 -0.06 7.23
CA ASP A 45 5.79 -1.43 7.72
C ASP A 45 4.72 -2.16 6.91
N VAL A 46 3.58 -1.54 6.62
CA VAL A 46 2.50 -2.15 5.84
C VAL A 46 2.94 -2.36 4.38
N TYR A 47 3.64 -1.39 3.79
CA TYR A 47 4.18 -1.48 2.43
C TYR A 47 5.20 -2.61 2.30
N SER A 48 6.14 -2.73 3.23
CA SER A 48 7.16 -3.78 3.19
C SER A 48 6.55 -5.18 3.31
N HIS A 49 5.60 -5.38 4.24
CA HIS A 49 4.87 -6.65 4.37
C HIS A 49 4.05 -6.98 3.12
N TRP A 50 3.35 -5.99 2.57
CA TRP A 50 2.56 -6.16 1.36
C TRP A 50 3.44 -6.53 0.15
N LEU A 51 4.56 -5.83 -0.03
CA LEU A 51 5.50 -6.08 -1.11
C LEU A 51 6.15 -7.46 -0.99
N ALA A 52 6.54 -7.87 0.23
CA ALA A 52 7.05 -9.21 0.50
C ALA A 52 6.02 -10.30 0.21
N GLY A 53 4.73 -10.00 0.34
CA GLY A 53 3.64 -10.90 -0.03
C GLY A 53 3.48 -11.13 -1.53
N GLY A 54 4.14 -10.35 -2.39
CA GLY A 54 4.20 -10.54 -3.85
C GLY A 54 2.88 -10.35 -4.61
N ARG A 55 1.78 -10.08 -3.91
CA ARG A 55 0.44 -9.91 -4.48
C ARG A 55 0.21 -8.43 -4.78
N THR A 56 0.53 -8.01 -5.99
CA THR A 56 0.47 -6.60 -6.42
C THR A 56 -0.71 -6.28 -7.35
N GLY A 57 -1.58 -7.27 -7.61
CA GLY A 57 -2.82 -7.11 -8.37
C GLY A 57 -3.98 -6.55 -7.52
N PRO A 58 -5.21 -6.50 -8.07
CA PRO A 58 -6.37 -5.88 -7.41
C PRO A 58 -6.67 -6.44 -6.02
N SER A 59 -6.63 -7.76 -5.84
CA SER A 59 -6.83 -8.39 -4.52
C SER A 59 -5.72 -8.04 -3.53
N GLY A 60 -4.50 -7.85 -4.03
CA GLY A 60 -3.37 -7.40 -3.23
C GLY A 60 -3.52 -5.96 -2.77
N LEU A 61 -3.98 -5.07 -3.65
CA LEU A 61 -4.27 -3.68 -3.30
C LEU A 61 -5.42 -3.55 -2.30
N ARG A 62 -6.45 -4.40 -2.40
CA ARG A 62 -7.50 -4.49 -1.36
C ARG A 62 -6.94 -4.89 -0.01
N TYR A 63 -6.04 -5.88 0.02
CA TYR A 63 -5.35 -6.26 1.26
C TYR A 63 -4.50 -5.12 1.83
N TYR A 64 -3.82 -4.36 0.98
CA TYR A 64 -3.06 -3.17 1.38
C TYR A 64 -3.97 -2.13 2.07
N VAL A 65 -5.12 -1.82 1.47
CA VAL A 65 -6.12 -0.91 2.06
C VAL A 65 -6.61 -1.44 3.41
N GLN A 66 -6.95 -2.72 3.52
CA GLN A 66 -7.38 -3.29 4.79
C GLN A 66 -6.31 -3.21 5.88
N ALA A 67 -5.05 -3.48 5.52
CA ALA A 67 -3.92 -3.40 6.44
C ALA A 67 -3.67 -1.97 6.93
N LEU A 68 -3.79 -0.97 6.05
CA LEU A 68 -3.72 0.45 6.43
C LEU A 68 -4.90 0.86 7.31
N GLY A 69 -6.13 0.49 6.96
CA GLY A 69 -7.31 0.78 7.76
C GLY A 69 -7.21 0.21 9.18
N ALA A 70 -6.64 -0.99 9.34
CA ALA A 70 -6.43 -1.59 10.65
C ALA A 70 -5.47 -0.78 11.57
N GLN A 71 -4.61 0.07 10.99
CA GLN A 71 -3.71 0.95 11.75
C GLN A 71 -4.39 2.20 12.30
N LEU A 72 -5.54 2.58 11.73
CA LEU A 72 -6.35 3.70 12.23
C LEU A 72 -7.00 3.30 13.56
N GLY A 73 -6.96 4.19 14.55
CA GLY A 73 -7.44 3.90 15.90
C GLY A 73 -8.95 4.01 16.06
N ASP A 74 -9.60 4.83 15.23
CA ASP A 74 -11.01 5.19 15.31
C ASP A 74 -11.81 4.63 14.13
N GLU A 75 -13.07 4.26 14.40
CA GLU A 75 -13.97 3.62 13.44
C GLU A 75 -14.42 4.57 12.33
N ASP A 76 -14.57 5.86 12.65
CA ASP A 76 -14.94 6.90 11.68
C ASP A 76 -13.85 7.09 10.62
N SER A 77 -12.59 7.27 11.01
CA SER A 77 -11.46 7.40 10.05
C SER A 77 -11.26 6.13 9.25
N ARG A 78 -11.48 4.95 9.86
CA ARG A 78 -11.46 3.67 9.12
C ARG A 78 -12.48 3.65 8.00
N THR A 79 -13.70 4.09 8.28
CA THR A 79 -14.80 4.11 7.32
C THR A 79 -14.52 5.12 6.22
N VAL A 80 -14.16 6.36 6.58
CA VAL A 80 -13.82 7.42 5.63
C VAL A 80 -12.66 7.01 4.71
N PHE A 81 -11.60 6.45 5.29
CA PHE A 81 -10.46 5.94 4.54
C PHE A 81 -10.86 4.77 3.61
N ALA A 82 -11.64 3.80 4.10
CA ALA A 82 -12.05 2.65 3.31
C ALA A 82 -12.91 3.04 2.10
N GLU A 83 -13.86 3.96 2.28
CA GLU A 83 -14.70 4.47 1.19
C GLU A 83 -13.87 5.24 0.15
N ALA A 84 -12.94 6.10 0.61
CA ALA A 84 -12.06 6.84 -0.28
C ALA A 84 -11.11 5.91 -1.06
N ALA A 85 -10.54 4.92 -0.37
CA ALA A 85 -9.65 3.93 -0.97
C ALA A 85 -10.39 3.04 -1.98
N GLU A 86 -11.64 2.66 -1.69
CA GLU A 86 -12.46 1.88 -2.63
C GLU A 86 -12.69 2.64 -3.95
N ARG A 87 -12.94 3.96 -3.90
CA ARG A 87 -13.07 4.79 -5.10
C ARG A 87 -11.79 4.79 -5.95
N VAL A 88 -10.62 4.86 -5.31
CA VAL A 88 -9.32 4.76 -6.00
C VAL A 88 -9.16 3.41 -6.69
N LEU A 89 -9.53 2.32 -6.01
CA LEU A 89 -9.43 0.96 -6.56
C LEU A 89 -10.42 0.71 -7.69
N ILE A 90 -11.65 1.24 -7.61
CA ILE A 90 -12.63 1.16 -8.70
C ILE A 90 -12.13 1.94 -9.91
N HIS A 91 -11.60 3.15 -9.70
CA HIS A 91 -11.06 3.96 -10.79
C HIS A 91 -9.90 3.27 -11.52
N LEU A 92 -9.04 2.55 -10.78
CA LEU A 92 -8.03 1.68 -11.37
C LEU A 92 -8.66 0.64 -12.30
N GLN A 93 -9.70 -0.06 -11.85
CA GLN A 93 -10.37 -1.10 -12.64
C GLN A 93 -11.06 -0.54 -13.89
N SER A 94 -11.66 0.64 -13.80
CA SER A 94 -12.29 1.32 -14.94
C SER A 94 -11.27 1.83 -15.96
N GLY A 95 -10.08 2.25 -15.53
CA GLY A 95 -9.00 2.67 -16.43
C GLY A 95 -8.35 1.53 -17.23
N TYR A 96 -8.58 0.28 -16.83
CA TYR A 96 -8.21 -0.92 -17.59
C TYR A 96 -9.28 -1.35 -18.62
N ALA A 97 -10.47 -0.76 -18.57
CA ALA A 97 -11.56 -1.00 -19.50
C ALA A 97 -11.66 0.16 -20.51
N ASN A 98 -10.68 0.25 -21.41
CA ASN A 98 -10.87 0.88 -22.72
C ASN A 98 -10.71 -0.19 -23.78
#